data_AF-A0A1Q4X5E1-F1
#
_entry.id   AF-A0A1Q4X5E1-F1
#
_cell.length_a   1.000
_cell.length_b   1.000
_cell.length_c   1.000
_cell.angle_alpha   90.00
_cell.angle_beta   90.00
_cell.angle_gamma   90.00
#
_symmetry.space_group_name_H-M   'P 1'
#
loop_
_entity.id
_entity.type
_entity.pdbx_description
1 polymer ?
#
loop_
_entity_poly.entity_id
_entity_poly.type
_entity_poly.pdbx_seq_one_letter_code
_entity_poly.pdbx_strand_id
1 'polypeptide(L)'
;MTIAQRVLDFLSKSGRGWDDDELARQLNVSPRQSIHQACRKLEREGHLHRYKGPDGKIVNAIGGTQPTESSMPSGASTEQQQAERIILDEAGALLGTRLDPRKILTPTGVRVEVDGADQNLTVLVEAWAHQGAVKPAQRHKVLSDALKLVWISSTLYPRPRMVLCLSDQEAARPFLGERSWAAAALRDLGIEVLVIDLPDHVRARLRQAQHRQYR
;
A
#
# COMPACT_ATOMS: atom_id res chain seq x y z
N MET A 1 1.83 -41.47 5.80
CA MET A 1 2.42 -40.24 5.20
C MET A 1 2.07 -39.06 6.10
N THR A 2 3.06 -38.33 6.62
CA THR A 2 2.84 -37.24 7.57
C THR A 2 2.33 -35.98 6.85
N ILE A 3 1.69 -35.06 7.58
CA ILE A 3 1.26 -33.76 7.03
C ILE A 3 2.46 -33.00 6.44
N ALA A 4 3.63 -33.05 7.10
CA ALA A 4 4.85 -32.43 6.61
C ALA A 4 5.32 -33.00 5.26
N GLN A 5 5.29 -34.32 5.08
CA GLN A 5 5.62 -34.96 3.80
C GLN A 5 4.63 -34.56 2.70
N ARG A 6 3.32 -34.51 3.02
CA ARG A 6 2.29 -34.07 2.08
C ARG A 6 2.46 -32.62 1.64
N VAL A 7 2.84 -31.73 2.57
CA VAL A 7 3.17 -30.33 2.27
C VAL A 7 4.39 -30.27 1.35
N LEU A 8 5.45 -31.02 1.66
CA LEU A 8 6.67 -30.99 0.85
C LEU A 8 6.43 -31.49 -0.58
N ASP A 9 5.76 -32.64 -0.73
CA ASP A 9 5.43 -33.22 -2.03
C ASP A 9 4.51 -32.31 -2.85
N PHE A 10 3.63 -31.57 -2.18
CA PHE A 10 2.73 -30.64 -2.86
C PHE A 10 3.48 -29.39 -3.34
N LEU A 11 4.28 -28.78 -2.47
CA LEU A 11 5.04 -27.58 -2.81
C LEU A 11 6.11 -27.86 -3.89
N SER A 12 6.75 -29.04 -3.86
CA SER A 12 7.74 -29.42 -4.86
C SER A 12 7.13 -29.61 -6.26
N LYS A 13 5.89 -30.11 -6.33
CA LYS A 13 5.14 -30.25 -7.60
C LYS A 13 4.53 -28.93 -8.09
N SER A 14 4.16 -28.03 -7.18
CA SER A 14 3.44 -26.81 -7.52
C SER A 14 4.34 -25.69 -8.06
N GLY A 15 5.63 -25.69 -7.71
CA GLY A 15 6.61 -24.72 -8.22
C GLY A 15 6.38 -23.25 -7.83
N ARG A 16 5.41 -22.97 -6.95
CA ARG A 16 5.10 -21.63 -6.40
C ARG A 16 4.94 -21.68 -4.88
N GLY A 17 4.98 -20.51 -4.24
CA GLY A 17 4.62 -20.38 -2.83
C GLY A 17 3.11 -20.48 -2.59
N TRP A 18 2.72 -21.08 -1.45
CA TRP A 18 1.32 -21.22 -1.02
C TRP A 18 1.11 -20.77 0.42
N ASP A 19 -0.02 -20.13 0.70
CA ASP A 19 -0.36 -19.73 2.06
C ASP A 19 -0.92 -20.88 2.92
N ASP A 20 -0.90 -20.71 4.25
CA ASP A 20 -1.35 -21.73 5.20
C ASP A 20 -2.84 -22.13 5.00
N ASP A 21 -3.71 -21.21 4.58
CA ASP A 21 -5.13 -21.47 4.35
C ASP A 21 -5.35 -22.22 3.03
N GLU A 22 -4.61 -21.86 1.98
CA GLU A 22 -4.66 -22.55 0.70
C GLU A 22 -4.11 -23.97 0.82
N LEU A 23 -3.00 -24.17 1.54
CA LEU A 23 -2.44 -25.50 1.82
C LEU A 23 -3.40 -26.36 2.64
N ALA A 24 -4.06 -25.79 3.65
CA ALA A 24 -5.06 -26.50 4.44
C ALA A 24 -6.24 -26.96 3.57
N ARG A 25 -6.72 -26.11 2.66
CA ARG A 25 -7.80 -26.42 1.72
C ARG A 25 -7.38 -27.50 0.71
N GLN A 26 -6.22 -27.32 0.09
CA GLN A 26 -5.76 -28.18 -1.00
C GLN A 26 -5.33 -29.57 -0.52
N LEU A 27 -4.77 -29.66 0.69
CA LEU A 27 -4.41 -30.92 1.33
C LEU A 27 -5.58 -31.52 2.15
N ASN A 28 -6.74 -30.85 2.18
CA ASN A 28 -7.90 -31.24 2.97
C ASN A 28 -7.53 -31.56 4.44
N VAL A 29 -6.75 -30.66 5.06
CA VAL A 29 -6.25 -30.81 6.43
C VAL A 29 -6.97 -29.82 7.35
N SER A 30 -7.61 -30.35 8.40
CA SER A 30 -8.18 -29.60 9.50
C SER A 30 -7.67 -30.19 10.83
N PRO A 31 -7.35 -29.36 11.85
CA PRO A 31 -7.39 -27.90 11.84
C PRO A 31 -6.22 -27.26 11.06
N ARG A 32 -6.41 -26.02 10.55
CA ARG A 32 -5.35 -25.26 9.83
C ARG A 32 -4.05 -25.11 10.63
N GLN A 33 -4.15 -25.19 11.96
CA GLN A 33 -3.03 -25.11 12.89
C GLN A 33 -2.03 -26.26 12.69
N SER A 34 -2.48 -27.40 12.18
CA SER A 34 -1.63 -28.54 11.81
C SER A 34 -0.72 -28.22 10.62
N ILE A 35 -1.20 -27.46 9.63
CA ILE A 35 -0.38 -26.96 8.50
C ILE A 35 0.63 -25.94 9.00
N HIS A 36 0.20 -25.00 9.85
CA HIS A 36 1.09 -24.01 10.43
C HIS A 36 2.26 -24.67 11.19
N GLN A 37 1.96 -25.64 12.05
CA GLN A 37 2.96 -26.39 12.83
C GLN A 37 3.90 -27.20 11.92
N ALA A 38 3.35 -27.89 10.91
CA ALA A 38 4.13 -28.64 9.94
C ALA A 38 5.09 -27.73 9.15
N CYS A 39 4.60 -26.59 8.64
CA CYS A 39 5.44 -25.66 7.88
C CYS A 39 6.51 -24.99 8.74
N ARG A 40 6.23 -24.66 10.01
CA ARG A 40 7.26 -24.15 10.94
C ARG A 40 8.33 -25.20 11.27
N LYS A 41 7.94 -26.47 11.33
CA LYS A 41 8.90 -27.57 11.56
C LYS A 41 9.81 -27.72 10.34
N LEU A 42 9.22 -27.76 9.15
CA LEU A 42 9.96 -27.86 7.88
C LEU A 42 10.89 -26.66 7.62
N GLU A 43 10.49 -25.45 8.02
CA GLU A 43 11.34 -24.26 7.97
C GLU A 43 12.57 -24.39 8.88
N ARG A 44 12.38 -24.84 10.13
CA ARG A 44 13.48 -25.08 11.08
C ARG A 44 14.44 -26.18 10.60
N GLU A 45 13.92 -27.15 9.86
CA GLU A 45 14.69 -28.24 9.27
C GLU A 45 15.33 -27.84 7.91
N GLY A 46 15.10 -26.60 7.44
CA GLY A 46 15.69 -26.07 6.21
C GLY A 46 15.08 -26.60 4.91
N HIS A 47 13.93 -27.29 5.00
CA HIS A 47 13.27 -27.90 3.84
C HIS A 47 12.37 -26.93 3.07
N LEU A 48 11.93 -25.84 3.69
CA LEU A 48 11.16 -24.77 3.06
C LEU A 48 11.52 -23.40 3.65
N HIS A 49 11.16 -22.33 2.96
CA HIS A 49 11.25 -20.95 3.45
C HIS A 49 9.85 -20.34 3.61
N ARG A 50 9.65 -19.59 4.70
CA ARG A 50 8.41 -18.85 4.95
C ARG A 50 8.64 -17.36 4.85
N TYR A 51 7.77 -16.67 4.12
CA TYR A 51 7.80 -15.22 3.96
C TYR A 51 6.39 -14.63 3.98
N LYS A 52 6.26 -13.32 4.19
CA LYS A 52 4.99 -12.62 4.06
C LYS A 52 4.68 -12.40 2.58
N GLY A 53 3.62 -13.01 2.11
CA GLY A 53 3.07 -12.78 0.78
C GLY A 53 2.35 -11.43 0.66
N PRO A 54 1.95 -11.05 -0.56
CA PRO A 54 1.40 -9.73 -0.88
C PRO A 54 0.12 -9.37 -0.11
N ASP A 55 -0.68 -10.36 0.28
CA ASP A 55 -1.90 -10.16 1.07
C ASP A 55 -1.65 -10.13 2.59
N GLY A 56 -0.39 -10.01 3.01
CA GLY A 56 0.04 -10.09 4.41
C GLY A 56 -0.01 -11.50 5.02
N LYS A 57 -0.42 -12.50 4.24
CA LYS A 57 -0.46 -13.92 4.63
C LYS A 57 0.92 -14.57 4.58
N ILE A 58 1.16 -15.58 5.41
CA ILE A 58 2.42 -16.32 5.40
C ILE A 58 2.39 -17.37 4.29
N VAL A 59 3.37 -17.30 3.39
CA VAL A 59 3.54 -18.16 2.22
C VAL A 59 4.73 -19.12 2.46
N ASN A 60 4.59 -20.37 2.03
CA ASN A 60 5.57 -21.44 2.19
C ASN A 60 6.08 -21.93 0.81
N ALA A 61 7.40 -22.03 0.61
CA ALA A 61 8.02 -22.45 -0.67
C ALA A 61 9.27 -23.33 -0.48
N ILE A 62 9.57 -24.25 -1.41
CA ILE A 62 10.73 -25.18 -1.37
C ILE A 62 11.82 -24.76 -2.36
N GLY A 63 13.08 -24.89 -1.94
CA GLY A 63 14.26 -24.73 -2.80
C GLY A 63 14.83 -23.32 -2.76
N GLY A 64 16.15 -23.22 -2.90
CA GLY A 64 16.96 -21.99 -2.92
C GLY A 64 16.69 -21.06 -4.09
N THR A 65 15.47 -21.06 -4.61
CA THR A 65 14.89 -19.90 -5.26
C THR A 65 14.61 -18.88 -4.16
N GLN A 66 15.67 -18.22 -3.67
CA GLN A 66 15.51 -16.78 -3.45
C GLN A 66 14.81 -16.27 -4.70
N PRO A 67 13.73 -15.48 -4.58
CA PRO A 67 13.18 -14.86 -5.76
C PRO A 67 14.31 -13.99 -6.33
N THR A 68 15.02 -14.50 -7.33
CA THR A 68 15.63 -13.69 -8.38
C THR A 68 14.49 -12.82 -8.87
N GLU A 69 14.41 -11.58 -8.36
CA GLU A 69 13.84 -10.35 -8.93
C GLU A 69 12.57 -10.42 -9.83
N SER A 70 11.83 -11.53 -9.89
CA SER A 70 10.89 -11.82 -10.96
C SER A 70 9.66 -12.57 -10.46
N SER A 71 9.12 -12.12 -9.32
CA SER A 71 7.70 -12.27 -9.01
C SER A 71 7.23 -11.17 -8.06
N MET A 72 7.49 -9.92 -8.44
CA MET A 72 6.71 -8.78 -7.95
C MET A 72 5.28 -8.91 -8.52
N PRO A 73 4.20 -8.62 -7.75
CA PRO A 73 2.97 -8.23 -8.41
C PRO A 73 3.29 -6.96 -9.18
N SER A 74 3.03 -6.95 -10.50
CA SER A 74 3.26 -5.86 -11.46
C SER A 74 4.11 -4.71 -10.91
N GLY A 75 5.38 -4.56 -11.34
CA GLY A 75 6.33 -3.60 -10.77
C GLY A 75 5.78 -2.18 -10.47
N ALA A 76 4.72 -1.77 -11.15
CA ALA A 76 3.87 -0.62 -10.81
C ALA A 76 3.40 -0.50 -9.35
N SER A 77 3.02 -1.58 -8.65
CA SER A 77 2.53 -1.47 -7.26
C SER A 77 3.66 -1.20 -6.28
N THR A 78 4.81 -1.85 -6.44
CA THR A 78 6.01 -1.59 -5.62
C THR A 78 6.64 -0.24 -5.98
N GLU A 79 6.62 0.15 -7.26
CA GLU A 79 7.09 1.46 -7.72
C GLU A 79 6.21 2.60 -7.17
N GLN A 80 4.88 2.41 -7.12
CA GLN A 80 3.95 3.36 -6.49
C GLN A 80 4.17 3.45 -4.98
N GLN A 81 4.28 2.33 -4.26
CA GLN A 81 4.55 2.35 -2.82
C GLN A 81 5.89 3.01 -2.48
N GLN A 82 6.93 2.76 -3.28
CA GLN A 82 8.23 3.42 -3.11
C GLN A 82 8.12 4.93 -3.36
N ALA A 83 7.39 5.34 -4.39
CA ALA A 83 7.15 6.75 -4.66
C ALA A 83 6.32 7.42 -3.57
N GLU A 84 5.26 6.77 -3.09
CA GLU A 84 4.44 7.24 -1.98
C GLU A 84 5.28 7.43 -0.72
N ARG A 85 6.22 6.52 -0.42
CA ARG A 85 7.15 6.72 0.70
C ARG A 85 8.01 7.98 0.53
N ILE A 86 8.57 8.20 -0.66
CA ILE A 86 9.35 9.41 -0.96
C ILE A 86 8.48 10.66 -0.81
N ILE A 87 7.24 10.63 -1.31
CA ILE A 87 6.28 11.74 -1.15
C ILE A 87 6.08 12.07 0.33
N LEU A 88 5.89 11.05 1.18
CA LEU A 88 5.69 11.23 2.62
C LEU A 88 6.93 11.75 3.34
N ASP A 89 8.13 11.29 2.95
CA ASP A 89 9.38 11.77 3.54
C ASP A 89 9.63 13.25 3.22
N GLU A 90 9.46 13.66 1.95
CA GLU A 90 9.59 15.05 1.52
C GLU A 90 8.50 15.95 2.11
N ALA A 91 7.24 15.48 2.12
CA ALA A 91 6.14 16.21 2.76
C ALA A 91 6.38 16.36 4.27
N GLY A 92 6.88 15.31 4.94
CA GLY A 92 7.24 15.37 6.35
C GLY A 92 8.34 16.39 6.64
N ALA A 93 9.37 16.45 5.79
CA ALA A 93 10.42 17.46 5.88
C ALA A 93 9.87 18.89 5.75
N LEU A 94 8.97 19.15 4.78
CA LEU A 94 8.32 20.44 4.61
C LEU A 94 7.40 20.83 5.78
N LEU A 95 6.74 19.84 6.39
CA LEU A 95 5.81 20.04 7.49
C LEU A 95 6.50 20.03 8.87
N GLY A 96 7.80 19.72 8.93
CA GLY A 96 8.56 19.64 10.16
C GLY A 96 8.18 18.45 11.06
N THR A 97 7.61 17.38 10.49
CA THR A 97 7.17 16.20 11.25
C THR A 97 7.43 14.91 10.47
N ARG A 98 7.56 13.79 11.19
CA ARG A 98 7.65 12.47 10.56
C ARG A 98 6.25 11.97 10.22
N LEU A 99 6.07 11.50 8.99
CA LEU A 99 4.83 10.90 8.53
C LEU A 99 5.03 9.39 8.34
N ASP A 100 4.19 8.59 8.98
CA ASP A 100 4.14 7.14 8.77
C ASP A 100 2.70 6.68 8.54
N PRO A 101 2.49 5.57 7.80
CA PRO A 101 1.16 5.00 7.60
C PRO A 101 0.47 4.71 8.92
N ARG A 102 -0.83 5.04 9.00
CA ARG A 102 -1.57 4.96 10.26
C ARG A 102 -2.97 4.42 10.08
N LYS A 103 -3.30 3.44 10.91
CA LYS A 103 -4.66 2.94 11.11
C LYS A 103 -5.29 3.68 12.29
N ILE A 104 -6.40 4.35 12.04
CA ILE A 104 -7.15 5.16 13.00
C ILE A 104 -8.46 4.46 13.27
N LEU A 105 -8.74 4.23 14.55
CA LEU A 105 -10.02 3.67 15.02
C LEU A 105 -10.86 4.82 15.57
N THR A 106 -12.06 5.01 15.02
CA THR A 106 -13.00 6.01 15.54
C THR A 106 -13.63 5.54 16.85
N PRO A 107 -14.21 6.45 17.65
CA PRO A 107 -14.98 6.07 18.84
C PRO A 107 -16.16 5.12 18.54
N THR A 108 -16.69 5.17 17.32
CA THR A 108 -17.77 4.29 16.83
C THR A 108 -17.26 2.94 16.32
N GLY A 109 -15.96 2.66 16.39
CA GLY A 109 -15.35 1.39 16.00
C GLY A 109 -15.03 1.25 14.51
N VAL A 110 -15.24 2.29 13.71
CA VAL A 110 -14.89 2.31 12.28
C VAL A 110 -13.38 2.48 12.14
N ARG A 111 -12.77 1.76 11.20
CA ARG A 111 -11.33 1.79 10.94
C ARG A 111 -11.06 2.47 9.61
N VAL A 112 -10.14 3.42 9.62
CA VAL A 112 -9.60 4.08 8.42
C VAL A 112 -8.09 4.03 8.43
N GLU A 113 -7.50 3.81 7.26
CA GLU A 113 -6.07 3.90 7.04
C GLU A 113 -5.79 5.17 6.23
N VAL A 114 -4.79 5.93 6.69
CA VAL A 114 -4.23 7.08 5.98
C VAL A 114 -2.78 6.77 5.61
N ASP A 115 -2.34 7.30 4.47
CA ASP A 115 -1.01 7.02 3.93
C ASP A 115 0.09 7.58 4.82
N GLY A 116 -0.16 8.74 5.44
CA GLY A 116 0.74 9.35 6.41
C GLY A 116 0.02 10.05 7.55
N ALA A 117 0.53 9.89 8.77
CA ALA A 117 0.19 10.72 9.90
C ALA A 117 1.41 10.94 10.79
N ASP A 118 1.41 12.05 11.53
CA ASP A 118 2.36 12.22 12.63
C ASP A 118 1.95 11.38 13.84
N GLN A 119 2.86 11.27 14.81
CA GLN A 119 2.66 10.45 16.01
C GLN A 119 1.40 10.84 16.81
N ASN A 120 1.07 12.14 16.81
CA ASN A 120 -0.01 12.70 17.62
C ASN A 120 -1.32 12.88 16.85
N LEU A 121 -1.39 12.44 15.58
CA LEU A 121 -2.55 12.63 14.69
C LEU A 121 -2.97 14.10 14.57
N THR A 122 -2.00 15.01 14.57
CA THR A 122 -2.19 16.43 14.31
C THR A 122 -2.08 16.76 12.83
N VAL A 123 -1.48 15.88 12.03
CA VAL A 123 -1.37 15.96 10.57
C VAL A 123 -1.81 14.63 9.96
N LEU A 124 -2.70 14.68 8.98
CA LEU A 124 -3.13 13.52 8.19
C LEU A 124 -2.86 13.76 6.71
N VAL A 125 -2.31 12.76 6.03
CA VAL A 125 -1.84 12.85 4.65
C VAL A 125 -2.34 11.67 3.83
N GLU A 126 -2.81 11.99 2.62
CA GLU A 126 -3.02 11.04 1.53
C GLU A 126 -2.04 11.37 0.40
N ALA A 127 -1.34 10.38 -0.11
CA ALA A 127 -0.28 10.54 -1.10
C ALA A 127 -0.68 9.88 -2.42
N TRP A 128 -0.47 10.59 -3.53
CA TRP A 128 -0.78 10.08 -4.85
C TRP A 128 0.35 10.27 -5.85
N ALA A 129 1.02 9.16 -6.15
CA ALA A 129 2.18 9.08 -7.02
C ALA A 129 1.83 8.96 -8.53
N HIS A 130 0.83 9.72 -9.01
CA HIS A 130 0.47 9.74 -10.44
C HIS A 130 1.21 10.83 -11.21
N GLN A 131 1.55 10.50 -12.46
CA GLN A 131 2.31 11.35 -13.38
C GLN A 131 1.49 11.70 -14.63
N GLY A 132 1.46 12.98 -15.00
CA GLY A 132 0.79 13.50 -16.19
C GLY A 132 -0.71 13.73 -16.02
N ALA A 133 -1.39 14.05 -17.13
CA ALA A 133 -2.82 14.35 -17.15
C ALA A 133 -3.69 13.28 -16.45
N VAL A 134 -4.70 13.75 -15.72
CA VAL A 134 -5.62 12.88 -14.97
C VAL A 134 -6.87 12.54 -15.78
N LYS A 135 -7.28 11.28 -15.74
CA LYS A 135 -8.58 10.81 -16.25
C LYS A 135 -9.68 11.04 -15.21
N PRO A 136 -10.97 11.04 -15.60
CA PRO A 136 -12.08 11.23 -14.65
C PRO A 136 -12.06 10.27 -13.45
N ALA A 137 -11.79 8.97 -13.68
CA ALA A 137 -11.69 7.98 -12.60
C ALA A 137 -10.55 8.28 -11.62
N GLN A 138 -9.43 8.81 -12.11
CA GLN A 138 -8.29 9.19 -11.26
C GLN A 138 -8.60 10.44 -10.44
N ARG A 139 -9.33 11.40 -11.04
CA ARG A 139 -9.85 12.54 -10.30
C ARG A 139 -10.79 12.09 -9.17
N HIS A 140 -11.69 11.14 -9.44
CA HIS A 140 -12.58 10.59 -8.41
C HIS A 140 -11.82 9.90 -7.28
N LYS A 141 -10.70 9.21 -7.58
CA LYS A 141 -9.82 8.64 -6.55
C LYS A 141 -9.33 9.73 -5.59
N VAL A 142 -8.69 10.79 -6.11
CA VAL A 142 -8.16 11.89 -5.28
C VAL A 142 -9.27 12.55 -4.44
N LEU A 143 -10.46 12.74 -5.01
CA LEU A 143 -11.60 13.31 -4.27
C LEU A 143 -12.17 12.36 -3.23
N SER A 144 -12.12 11.04 -3.46
CA SER A 144 -12.47 10.04 -2.45
C SER A 144 -11.48 10.07 -1.28
N ASP A 145 -10.20 10.23 -1.56
CA ASP A 145 -9.16 10.36 -0.54
C ASP A 145 -9.32 11.67 0.25
N ALA A 146 -9.67 12.76 -0.42
CA ALA A 146 -10.06 14.03 0.22
C ALA A 146 -11.27 13.85 1.16
N LEU A 147 -12.33 13.17 0.70
CA LEU A 147 -13.51 12.88 1.52
C LEU A 147 -13.13 12.06 2.76
N LYS A 148 -12.24 11.08 2.60
CA LYS A 148 -11.71 10.27 3.70
C LYS A 148 -11.05 11.14 4.77
N LEU A 149 -10.16 12.05 4.37
CA LEU A 149 -9.49 13.01 5.26
C LEU A 149 -10.49 13.90 6.02
N VAL A 150 -11.46 14.49 5.29
CA VAL A 150 -12.49 15.34 5.91
C VAL A 150 -13.29 14.56 6.94
N TRP A 151 -13.73 13.35 6.59
CA TRP A 151 -14.51 12.53 7.49
C TRP A 151 -13.71 12.12 8.73
N ILE A 152 -12.49 11.57 8.57
CA ILE A 152 -11.72 11.11 9.73
C ILE A 152 -11.29 12.28 10.62
N SER A 153 -10.93 13.43 10.04
CA SER A 153 -10.59 14.63 10.80
C SER A 153 -11.74 15.12 11.67
N SER A 154 -13.00 14.94 11.23
CA SER A 154 -14.19 15.30 12.01
C SER A 154 -14.38 14.43 13.26
N THR A 155 -13.72 13.29 13.34
CA THR A 155 -13.78 12.35 14.48
C THR A 155 -12.65 12.52 15.48
N LEU A 156 -11.68 13.39 15.18
CA LEU A 156 -10.47 13.61 15.98
C LEU A 156 -10.50 15.00 16.63
N TYR A 157 -10.02 15.08 17.87
CA TYR A 157 -9.88 16.34 18.59
C TYR A 157 -8.50 16.45 19.25
N PRO A 158 -7.73 17.53 19.04
CA PRO A 158 -8.04 18.66 18.13
C PRO A 158 -8.13 18.22 16.67
N ARG A 159 -8.83 19.00 15.84
CA ARG A 159 -8.98 18.68 14.40
C ARG A 159 -7.61 18.74 13.72
N PRO A 160 -7.17 17.68 13.03
CA PRO A 160 -5.87 17.68 12.37
C PRO A 160 -5.82 18.58 11.13
N ARG A 161 -4.60 18.99 10.78
CA ARG A 161 -4.26 19.52 9.47
C ARG A 161 -4.36 18.39 8.44
N MET A 162 -5.05 18.64 7.33
CA MET A 162 -5.27 17.65 6.26
C MET A 162 -4.46 18.03 5.03
N VAL A 163 -3.72 17.07 4.49
CA VAL A 163 -2.82 17.31 3.35
C VAL A 163 -3.03 16.26 2.26
N LEU A 164 -3.17 16.70 1.02
CA LEU A 164 -3.09 15.87 -0.19
C LEU A 164 -1.74 16.10 -0.85
N CYS A 165 -0.92 15.07 -0.94
CA CYS A 165 0.38 15.14 -1.59
C CYS A 165 0.32 14.52 -2.99
N LEU A 166 0.58 15.33 -4.03
CA LEU A 166 0.55 14.92 -5.43
C LEU A 166 1.97 14.96 -6.01
N SER A 167 2.37 13.98 -6.80
CA SER A 167 3.76 13.88 -7.30
C SER A 167 4.07 14.60 -8.62
N ASP A 168 3.08 15.27 -9.21
CA ASP A 168 3.22 15.85 -10.55
C ASP A 168 2.34 17.09 -10.71
N GLN A 169 2.92 18.13 -11.30
CA GLN A 169 2.24 19.43 -11.49
C GLN A 169 1.07 19.34 -12.46
N GLU A 170 1.18 18.53 -13.52
CA GLU A 170 0.08 18.36 -14.47
C GLU A 170 -1.08 17.61 -13.83
N ALA A 171 -0.77 16.58 -13.03
CA ALA A 171 -1.75 15.84 -12.24
C ALA A 171 -2.46 16.71 -11.19
N ALA A 172 -1.75 17.70 -10.64
CA ALA A 172 -2.26 18.60 -9.62
C ALA A 172 -3.16 19.73 -10.14
N ARG A 173 -3.04 20.10 -11.44
CA ARG A 173 -3.79 21.22 -12.04
C ARG A 173 -5.29 21.26 -11.70
N PRO A 174 -6.05 20.15 -11.77
CA PRO A 174 -7.48 20.17 -11.44
C PRO A 174 -7.79 20.49 -9.97
N PHE A 175 -6.81 20.35 -9.08
CA PHE A 175 -6.95 20.57 -7.63
C PHE A 175 -6.35 21.90 -7.18
N LEU A 176 -5.66 22.62 -8.08
CA LEU A 176 -5.03 23.92 -7.79
C LEU A 176 -5.71 25.09 -8.53
N GLY A 177 -6.37 24.85 -9.66
CA GLY A 177 -6.91 25.92 -10.50
C GLY A 177 -8.05 26.74 -9.85
N GLU A 178 -8.01 28.05 -10.01
CA GLU A 178 -9.00 28.99 -9.41
C GLU A 178 -10.45 28.73 -9.86
N ARG A 179 -10.64 28.32 -11.12
CA ARG A 179 -11.96 27.99 -11.70
C ARG A 179 -12.40 26.55 -11.45
N SER A 180 -11.58 25.75 -10.76
CA SER A 180 -11.92 24.36 -10.47
C SER A 180 -12.77 24.29 -9.21
N TRP A 181 -13.97 23.72 -9.33
CA TRP A 181 -14.80 23.44 -8.16
C TRP A 181 -14.10 22.52 -7.16
N ALA A 182 -13.26 21.59 -7.62
CA ALA A 182 -12.52 20.69 -6.74
C ALA A 182 -11.47 21.46 -5.94
N ALA A 183 -10.74 22.37 -6.58
CA ALA A 183 -9.79 23.23 -5.89
C ALA A 183 -10.47 24.15 -4.86
N ALA A 184 -11.62 24.73 -5.22
CA ALA A 184 -12.41 25.54 -4.29
C ALA A 184 -12.88 24.71 -3.09
N ALA A 185 -13.47 23.54 -3.31
CA ALA A 185 -13.93 22.66 -2.25
C ALA A 185 -12.78 22.21 -1.31
N LEU A 186 -11.61 21.86 -1.85
CA LEU A 186 -10.45 21.49 -1.04
C LEU A 186 -10.02 22.64 -0.11
N ARG A 187 -9.95 23.87 -0.64
CA ARG A 187 -9.63 25.06 0.18
C ARG A 187 -10.69 25.30 1.26
N ASP A 188 -11.97 25.27 0.89
CA ASP A 188 -13.07 25.54 1.82
C ASP A 188 -13.16 24.48 2.93
N LEU A 189 -12.77 23.23 2.63
CA LEU A 189 -12.70 22.14 3.59
C LEU A 189 -11.42 22.14 4.43
N GLY A 190 -10.48 23.04 4.16
CA GLY A 190 -9.20 23.13 4.87
C GLY A 190 -8.22 22.00 4.52
N ILE A 191 -8.31 21.47 3.30
CA ILE A 191 -7.32 20.52 2.77
C ILE A 191 -6.23 21.29 2.02
N GLU A 192 -4.99 21.09 2.44
CA GLU A 192 -3.83 21.64 1.77
C GLU A 192 -3.35 20.69 0.68
N VAL A 193 -3.05 21.22 -0.50
CA VAL A 193 -2.50 20.43 -1.62
C VAL A 193 -1.03 20.76 -1.75
N LEU A 194 -0.17 19.77 -1.51
CA LEU A 194 1.27 19.85 -1.74
C LEU A 194 1.62 19.11 -3.03
N VAL A 195 2.43 19.75 -3.87
CA VAL A 195 3.02 19.07 -5.03
C VAL A 195 4.47 18.76 -4.71
N ILE A 196 4.80 17.47 -4.64
CA ILE A 196 6.12 16.96 -4.31
C ILE A 196 6.83 16.56 -5.60
N ASP A 197 7.95 17.22 -5.89
CA ASP A 197 8.78 16.84 -7.02
C ASP A 197 9.56 15.56 -6.69
N LEU A 198 9.21 14.47 -7.37
CA LEU A 198 9.95 13.22 -7.27
C LEU A 198 11.26 13.27 -8.06
N PRO A 199 12.33 12.61 -7.57
CA PRO A 199 13.57 12.43 -8.32
C PRO A 199 13.31 11.83 -9.71
N ASP A 200 14.04 12.28 -10.72
CA ASP A 200 13.81 11.92 -12.13
C ASP A 200 13.77 10.41 -12.38
N HIS A 201 14.65 9.65 -11.71
CA HIS A 201 14.69 8.19 -11.84
C HIS A 201 13.44 7.51 -11.27
N VAL A 202 12.82 8.06 -10.21
CA VAL A 202 11.55 7.57 -9.66
C VAL A 202 10.40 7.95 -10.59
N ARG A 203 10.39 9.19 -11.07
CA ARG A 203 9.42 9.70 -12.04
C ARG A 203 9.38 8.85 -13.31
N ALA A 204 10.55 8.48 -13.84
CA ALA A 204 10.69 7.65 -15.02
C ALA A 204 10.11 6.24 -14.81
N ARG A 205 10.39 5.60 -13.66
CA ARG A 205 9.82 4.29 -13.29
C ARG A 205 8.29 4.37 -13.20
N LEU A 206 7.75 5.35 -12.50
CA LEU A 206 6.30 5.55 -12.39
C LEU A 206 5.60 5.69 -13.75
N ARG A 207 6.17 6.48 -14.67
CA ARG A 207 5.62 6.61 -16.03
C ARG A 207 5.62 5.27 -16.77
N GLN A 208 6.70 4.49 -16.67
CA GLN A 208 6.78 3.15 -17.27
C GLN A 208 5.76 2.17 -16.63
N ALA A 209 5.59 2.21 -15.32
CA ALA A 209 4.56 1.47 -14.61
C ALA A 209 3.15 1.83 -15.06
N GLN A 210 2.82 3.11 -15.13
CA GLN A 210 1.53 3.60 -15.60
C GLN A 210 1.26 3.11 -17.02
N HIS A 211 2.22 3.21 -17.94
CA HIS A 211 2.06 2.72 -19.31
C HIS A 211 1.77 1.22 -19.38
N ARG A 212 2.35 0.40 -18.47
CA ARG A 212 2.07 -1.04 -18.39
C ARG A 212 0.67 -1.35 -17.87
N GLN A 213 0.12 -0.53 -16.98
CA GLN A 213 -1.23 -0.69 -16.43
C GLN A 213 -2.35 -0.30 -17.43
N TYR A 214 -2.02 0.41 -18.51
CA TYR A 214 -2.97 0.86 -19.54
C TYR A 214 -2.85 0.09 -20.87
N ARG A 215 -2.15 -1.05 -20.90
CA ARG A 215 -2.17 -1.99 -22.03
C ARG A 215 -3.19 -3.10 -21.83
#